data_AF-A0A8A7KG85-F1
#
_entry.id   AF-A0A8A7KG85-F1
#
_cell.length_a   1.000
_cell.length_b   1.000
_cell.length_c   1.000
_cell.angle_alpha   90.00
_cell.angle_beta   90.00
_cell.angle_gamma   90.00
#
_symmetry.space_group_name_H-M   'P 1'
#
loop_
_entity.id
_entity.type
_entity.pdbx_description
1 polymer ?
#
loop_
_entity_poly.entity_id
_entity_poly.type
_entity_poly.pdbx_seq_one_letter_code
_entity_poly.pdbx_strand_id
1 'polypeptide(L)'
;MLLNRSQIIRRLIEVRRFMYENKNGDIEKGYLKIKKDLDELIYDIVGDFLNETDRAQLDNILEKSISGEIPVDMAMVAIKELAISYYENGGIIEKEGKDNTADHFYKKGYR
;
A
#
# COMPACT_ATOMS: atom_id res chain seq x y z
N MET A 1 6.31 -23.05 8.22
CA MET A 1 6.24 -22.47 6.86
C MET A 1 6.54 -20.99 6.97
N LEU A 2 7.55 -20.49 6.25
CA LEU A 2 7.80 -19.06 6.09
C LEU A 2 6.63 -18.45 5.29
N LEU A 3 6.07 -17.34 5.76
CA LEU A 3 5.03 -16.62 5.03
C LEU A 3 5.61 -16.06 3.73
N ASN A 4 4.86 -16.18 2.63
CA ASN A 4 5.21 -15.49 1.38
C ASN A 4 4.99 -13.97 1.56
N ARG A 5 5.77 -13.13 0.86
CA ARG A 5 5.72 -11.65 0.93
C ARG A 5 4.30 -11.10 0.93
N SER A 6 3.44 -11.58 0.04
CA SER A 6 2.03 -11.14 -0.02
C SER A 6 1.23 -11.43 1.25
N GLN A 7 1.49 -12.56 1.92
CA GLN A 7 0.83 -12.89 3.19
C GLN A 7 1.33 -11.99 4.33
N ILE A 8 2.60 -11.56 4.27
CA ILE A 8 3.17 -10.63 5.25
C ILE A 8 2.56 -9.24 5.05
N ILE A 9 2.52 -8.72 3.81
CA ILE A 9 1.90 -7.42 3.50
C ILE A 9 0.44 -7.41 3.99
N ARG A 10 -0.35 -8.45 3.66
CA ARG A 10 -1.75 -8.55 4.09
C ARG A 10 -1.89 -8.39 5.60
N ARG A 11 -1.09 -9.14 6.37
CA ARG A 11 -1.12 -9.09 7.84
C ARG A 11 -0.74 -7.70 8.37
N LEU A 12 0.24 -7.04 7.76
CA LEU A 12 0.64 -5.68 8.16
C LEU A 12 -0.49 -4.67 7.92
N ILE A 13 -1.20 -4.76 6.79
CA ILE A 13 -2.37 -3.91 6.51
C ILE A 13 -3.49 -4.18 7.52
N GLU A 14 -3.77 -5.45 7.82
CA GLU A 14 -4.76 -5.85 8.83
C GLU A 14 -4.43 -5.30 10.23
N VAL A 15 -3.14 -5.36 10.64
CA VAL A 15 -2.68 -4.76 11.90
C VAL A 15 -2.88 -3.24 11.89
N ARG A 16 -2.52 -2.56 10.78
CA ARG A 16 -2.70 -1.11 10.67
C ARG A 16 -4.16 -0.69 10.73
N ARG A 17 -5.06 -1.47 10.10
CA ARG A 17 -6.50 -1.27 10.17
C ARG A 17 -7.04 -1.50 11.58
N PHE A 18 -6.65 -2.60 12.23
CA PHE A 18 -7.04 -2.86 13.62
C PHE A 18 -6.61 -1.73 14.56
N MET A 19 -5.39 -1.21 14.41
CA MET A 19 -4.91 -0.06 15.16
C MET A 19 -5.77 1.19 14.93
N TYR A 20 -6.18 1.45 13.69
CA TYR A 20 -7.05 2.57 13.34
C TYR A 20 -8.44 2.44 13.96
N GLU A 21 -9.06 1.26 13.88
CA GLU A 21 -10.38 0.96 14.44
C GLU A 21 -10.40 1.02 15.98
N ASN A 22 -9.28 0.69 16.63
CA ASN A 22 -9.16 0.65 18.10
C ASN A 22 -8.45 1.89 18.67
N LYS A 23 -8.42 2.99 17.93
CA LYS A 23 -7.81 4.25 18.37
C LYS A 23 -8.67 4.92 19.45
N ASN A 24 -8.64 4.39 20.67
CA ASN A 24 -9.16 5.04 21.86
C ASN A 24 -8.06 5.88 22.51
N GLY A 25 -8.33 7.16 22.72
CA GLY A 25 -7.33 8.14 23.16
C GLY A 25 -6.62 7.77 24.46
N ASP A 26 -5.30 7.62 24.40
CA ASP A 26 -4.31 8.62 24.80
C ASP A 26 -3.12 8.39 23.85
N ILE A 27 -2.75 9.38 23.05
CA ILE A 27 -1.83 9.19 21.91
C ILE A 27 -0.40 9.11 22.46
N GLU A 28 -0.06 7.94 22.97
CA GLU A 28 1.27 7.64 23.45
C GLU A 28 2.24 7.69 22.27
N LYS A 29 3.41 8.29 22.44
CA LYS A 29 4.50 8.30 21.44
C LYS A 29 4.79 6.89 20.89
N GLY A 30 4.51 5.85 21.69
CA GLY A 30 4.58 4.44 21.29
C GLY A 30 3.66 4.09 20.13
N TYR A 31 2.39 4.54 20.11
CA TYR A 31 1.46 4.27 19.03
C TYR A 31 1.93 4.87 17.69
N LEU A 32 2.41 6.12 17.72
CA LEU A 32 2.92 6.79 16.53
C LEU A 32 4.20 6.11 16.01
N LYS A 33 5.07 5.67 16.92
CA LYS A 33 6.27 4.90 16.56
C LYS A 33 5.89 3.57 15.90
N ILE A 34 5.01 2.78 16.51
CA ILE A 34 4.55 1.49 15.98
C ILE A 34 3.90 1.67 14.60
N LYS A 35 3.08 2.72 14.43
CA LYS A 35 2.51 3.08 13.12
C LYS A 35 3.63 3.28 12.08
N LYS A 36 4.64 4.08 12.41
CA LYS A 36 5.74 4.38 11.51
C LYS A 36 6.56 3.13 11.17
N ASP A 37 6.92 2.34 12.18
CA ASP A 37 7.67 1.10 12.01
C ASP A 37 6.91 0.09 11.12
N LEU A 38 5.58 0.02 11.23
CA LEU A 38 4.73 -0.79 10.36
C LEU A 38 4.67 -0.27 8.92
N ASP A 39 4.55 1.06 8.73
CA ASP A 39 4.56 1.68 7.40
C ASP A 39 5.91 1.41 6.70
N GLU A 40 7.04 1.54 7.41
CA GLU A 40 8.38 1.19 6.92
C GLU A 40 8.50 -0.28 6.51
N LEU A 41 8.00 -1.22 7.33
CA LEU A 41 7.99 -2.64 6.99
C LEU A 41 7.17 -2.94 5.73
N ILE A 42 6.05 -2.25 5.51
CA ILE A 42 5.26 -2.42 4.28
C ILE A 42 6.09 -1.98 3.07
N TYR A 43 6.74 -0.81 3.14
CA TYR A 43 7.62 -0.35 2.05
C TYR A 43 8.75 -1.32 1.76
N ASP A 44 9.43 -1.84 2.79
CA ASP A 44 10.54 -2.79 2.62
C ASP A 44 10.11 -4.08 1.93
N ILE A 45 8.90 -4.58 2.23
CA ILE A 45 8.40 -5.82 1.62
C ILE A 45 7.91 -5.59 0.19
N VAL A 46 7.31 -4.42 -0.09
CA VAL A 46 6.96 -4.04 -1.47
C VAL A 46 8.23 -3.86 -2.29
N GLY A 47 9.21 -3.14 -1.75
CA GLY A 47 10.57 -3.00 -2.26
C GLY A 47 10.97 -1.55 -2.55
N ASP A 48 12.28 -1.30 -2.54
CA ASP A 48 12.89 0.02 -2.72
C ASP A 48 12.72 0.64 -4.11
N PHE A 49 12.16 -0.11 -5.06
CA PHE A 49 11.95 0.36 -6.43
C PHE A 49 10.89 1.48 -6.53
N LEU A 50 10.11 1.72 -5.48
CA LEU A 50 9.09 2.77 -5.43
C LEU A 50 9.73 4.17 -5.42
N ASN A 51 9.46 4.94 -6.48
CA ASN A 51 9.75 6.37 -6.58
C ASN A 51 8.75 7.16 -5.71
N GLU A 52 8.91 8.47 -5.61
CA GLU A 52 8.01 9.32 -4.79
C GLU A 52 6.54 9.24 -5.21
N THR A 53 6.26 9.11 -6.51
CA THR A 53 4.89 8.99 -7.04
C THR A 53 4.26 7.67 -6.66
N ASP A 54 5.01 6.57 -6.80
CA ASP A 54 4.54 5.22 -6.45
C ASP A 54 4.41 5.03 -4.94
N ARG A 55 5.26 5.70 -4.14
CA ARG A 55 5.07 5.81 -2.68
C ARG A 55 3.77 6.54 -2.35
N ALA A 56 3.49 7.68 -2.99
CA ALA A 56 2.24 8.40 -2.77
C ALA A 56 1.00 7.58 -3.19
N GLN A 57 1.09 6.79 -4.25
CA GLN A 57 0.02 5.87 -4.66
C GLN A 57 -0.18 4.75 -3.65
N LEU A 58 0.91 4.15 -3.17
CA LEU A 58 0.87 3.14 -2.11
C LEU A 58 0.25 3.71 -0.83
N ASP A 59 0.63 4.92 -0.43
CA ASP A 59 0.06 5.60 0.73
C ASP A 59 -1.45 5.79 0.58
N ASN A 60 -1.92 6.20 -0.61
CA ASN A 60 -3.34 6.36 -0.87
C ASN A 60 -4.10 5.02 -0.75
N ILE A 61 -3.52 3.93 -1.27
CA ILE A 61 -4.11 2.59 -1.18
C ILE A 61 -4.19 2.15 0.29
N LEU A 62 -3.11 2.34 1.04
CA LEU A 62 -3.05 1.98 2.46
C LEU A 62 -4.05 2.81 3.27
N GLU A 63 -4.11 4.11 3.06
CA GLU A 63 -5.04 5.01 3.76
C GLU A 63 -6.49 4.58 3.55
N LYS A 64 -6.89 4.34 2.29
CA LYS A 64 -8.25 3.87 1.95
C LYS A 64 -8.55 2.49 2.52
N SER A 65 -7.56 1.60 2.58
CA SER A 65 -7.77 0.27 3.16
C SER A 65 -7.91 0.33 4.67
N ILE A 66 -7.10 1.16 5.32
CA ILE A 66 -7.09 1.37 6.78
C ILE A 66 -8.37 2.09 7.23
N SER A 67 -8.85 3.08 6.46
CA SER A 67 -10.11 3.79 6.73
C SER A 67 -11.35 2.94 6.47
N GLY A 68 -11.18 1.78 5.81
CA GLY A 68 -12.27 0.87 5.45
C GLY A 68 -12.99 1.24 4.15
N GLU A 69 -12.53 2.25 3.42
CA GLU A 69 -13.06 2.61 2.10
C GLU A 69 -12.87 1.49 1.06
N ILE A 70 -11.77 0.74 1.16
CA ILE A 70 -11.56 -0.46 0.34
C ILE A 70 -11.21 -1.69 1.19
N PRO A 71 -11.64 -2.90 0.79
CA PRO A 71 -11.19 -4.14 1.42
C PRO A 71 -9.68 -4.34 1.32
N VAL A 72 -9.09 -5.02 2.31
CA VAL A 72 -7.66 -5.39 2.31
C VAL A 72 -7.29 -6.20 1.07
N ASP A 73 -8.19 -7.07 0.59
CA ASP A 73 -7.95 -7.88 -0.60
C ASP A 73 -7.83 -7.01 -1.87
N MET A 74 -8.59 -5.91 -1.97
CA MET A 74 -8.45 -4.95 -3.07
C MET A 74 -7.14 -4.17 -2.97
N ALA A 75 -6.75 -3.76 -1.76
CA ALA A 75 -5.47 -3.11 -1.53
C ALA A 75 -4.30 -4.02 -1.93
N MET A 76 -4.37 -5.32 -1.61
CA MET A 76 -3.37 -6.31 -2.00
C MET A 76 -3.24 -6.46 -3.52
N VAL A 77 -4.35 -6.41 -4.25
CA VAL A 77 -4.33 -6.44 -5.73
C VAL A 77 -3.66 -5.19 -6.27
N ALA A 78 -4.04 -4.00 -5.79
CA ALA A 78 -3.47 -2.74 -6.24
C ALA A 78 -1.95 -2.64 -5.96
N ILE A 79 -1.51 -3.07 -4.76
CA ILE A 79 -0.07 -3.12 -4.40
C ILE A 79 0.69 -4.09 -5.32
N LYS A 80 0.08 -5.22 -5.65
CA LYS A 80 0.69 -6.19 -6.57
C LYS A 80 0.81 -5.63 -7.98
N GLU A 81 -0.19 -4.89 -8.45
CA GLU A 81 -0.15 -4.22 -9.76
C GLU A 81 0.89 -3.10 -9.80
N LEU A 82 1.04 -2.32 -8.72
CA LEU A 82 2.15 -1.38 -8.58
C LEU A 82 3.51 -2.10 -8.67
N ALA A 83 3.69 -3.19 -7.95
CA ALA A 83 4.92 -3.96 -8.01
C ALA A 83 5.18 -4.56 -9.41
N ILE A 84 4.15 -5.11 -10.06
CA ILE A 84 4.25 -5.69 -11.41
C ILE A 84 4.56 -4.62 -12.45
N SER A 85 3.88 -3.47 -12.40
CA SER A 85 4.12 -2.38 -13.34
C SER A 85 5.58 -1.94 -13.30
N TYR A 86 6.24 -2.03 -12.15
CA TYR A 86 7.68 -1.81 -12.03
C TYR A 86 8.54 -2.91 -12.66
N TYR A 87 8.19 -4.17 -12.54
CA TYR A 87 8.93 -5.25 -13.20
C TYR A 87 8.70 -5.26 -14.72
N GLU A 88 7.50 -4.89 -15.17
CA GLU A 88 7.13 -4.81 -16.59
C GLU A 88 7.67 -3.52 -17.25
N ASN A 89 7.70 -2.40 -16.52
CA ASN A 89 8.25 -1.12 -17.01
C ASN A 89 9.73 -0.90 -16.64
N GLY A 90 10.30 -1.72 -15.76
CA GLY A 90 11.71 -1.72 -15.37
C GLY A 90 12.67 -2.29 -16.42
N GLY A 91 12.16 -2.58 -17.62
CA GLY A 91 12.94 -2.73 -18.84
C GLY A 91 12.94 -1.49 -19.76
N ILE A 92 12.24 -0.41 -19.42
CA ILE A 92 12.15 0.80 -20.25
C ILE A 92 12.36 2.03 -19.37
N ILE A 93 13.64 2.38 -19.21
CA ILE A 93 14.03 3.79 -19.17
C ILE A 93 13.46 4.40 -20.47
N GLU A 94 12.81 5.57 -20.35
CA GLU A 94 12.09 6.31 -21.40
C GLU A 94 10.63 5.91 -21.66
N LYS A 95 9.72 6.29 -20.77
CA LYS A 95 8.49 6.93 -21.25
C LYS A 95 8.20 8.20 -20.48
N GLU A 96 8.63 9.30 -21.09
CA GLU A 96 8.01 10.60 -20.92
C GLU A 96 6.48 10.46 -20.90
N GLY A 97 5.88 11.07 -19.88
CA GLY A 97 4.50 11.53 -19.84
C GLY A 97 3.45 10.56 -20.37
N LYS A 98 2.86 9.75 -19.49
CA LYS A 98 1.44 9.35 -19.63
C LYS A 98 0.86 8.78 -18.34
N ASP A 99 -0.02 9.60 -17.78
CA ASP A 99 -1.28 9.24 -17.12
C ASP A 99 -1.28 8.08 -16.11
N ASN A 100 -1.25 8.49 -14.84
CA ASN A 100 -1.89 7.93 -13.66
C ASN A 100 -2.78 6.69 -13.90
N THR A 101 -2.15 5.52 -13.92
CA THR A 101 -2.82 4.21 -13.89
C THR A 101 -3.64 4.00 -12.61
N ALA A 102 -3.31 4.69 -11.51
CA ALA A 102 -4.12 4.66 -10.29
C ALA A 102 -5.53 5.29 -10.48
N ASP A 103 -5.67 6.35 -11.30
CA ASP A 103 -6.96 7.02 -11.52
C ASP A 103 -7.88 6.19 -12.45
N HIS A 104 -7.29 5.28 -13.24
CA HIS A 104 -8.06 4.40 -14.13
C HIS A 104 -8.91 3.37 -13.35
N PHE A 105 -8.42 2.87 -12.21
CA PHE A 105 -9.16 1.92 -11.37
C PHE A 105 -10.30 2.57 -10.59
N TYR A 106 -10.13 3.80 -10.10
CA TYR A 106 -11.22 4.51 -9.39
C TYR A 106 -12.37 4.93 -10.31
N LYS A 107 -12.11 5.18 -11.60
CA LYS A 107 -13.15 5.57 -12.57
C LYS A 107 -13.88 4.41 -13.24
N LYS A 108 -13.34 3.18 -13.21
CA LYS A 108 -14.12 2.00 -13.58
C LYS A 108 -14.90 1.52 -12.35
N GLY A 109 -15.98 2.24 -12.08
CA GLY A 109 -17.05 1.77 -11.24
C GLY A 109 -17.44 0.35 -11.64
N TYR A 110 -17.20 -0.59 -10.74
CA TYR A 110 -17.90 -1.86 -10.72
C TYR A 110 -19.39 -1.54 -10.60
N ARG A 111 -20.09 -1.62 -11.73
CA ARG A 111 -21.55 -1.81 -11.79
C ARG A 111 -21.84 -3.29 -11.58
#